data_AF-A0A536UAG3-F1
#
_entry.id   AF-A0A536UAG3-F1
#
_cell.length_a   1.000
_cell.length_b   1.000
_cell.length_c   1.000
_cell.angle_alpha   90.00
_cell.angle_beta   90.00
_cell.angle_gamma   90.00
#
_symmetry.space_group_name_H-M   'P 1'
#
loop_
_entity.id
_entity.type
_entity.pdbx_description
1 polymer ?
#
loop_
_entity_poly.entity_id
_entity_poly.type
_entity_poly.pdbx_seq_one_letter_code
_entity_poly.pdbx_strand_id
1 'polypeptide(L)'
;MNRTFPAVSLAAMAAVSVLLAACSGPPAPAAVVKPVFVTTVTEAASSQTRSFTSVVRARVETDLGFRTGGKVVDRLVEVGDVVKAGQALARLDPADYQLAVSAAADQVQAASVDAQQAASDEARLG
;
A
#
# COMPACT_ATOMS: atom_id res chain seq x y z
N MET A 1 -33.07 -114.18 23.87
CA MET A 1 -33.45 -112.96 23.15
C MET A 1 -34.00 -111.96 24.18
N ASN A 2 -33.49 -110.77 24.49
CA ASN A 2 -32.66 -109.81 23.75
C ASN A 2 -31.93 -108.88 24.76
N ARG A 3 -30.61 -108.75 24.63
CA ARG A 3 -29.72 -107.97 25.52
C ARG A 3 -29.37 -106.59 24.93
N THR A 4 -30.33 -105.86 24.34
CA THR A 4 -30.03 -104.69 23.47
C THR A 4 -30.60 -103.34 23.92
N PHE A 5 -31.32 -103.25 25.05
CA PHE A 5 -31.92 -101.99 25.52
C PHE A 5 -30.96 -100.91 26.07
N PRO A 6 -29.87 -101.20 26.83
CA PRO A 6 -29.04 -100.13 27.41
C PRO A 6 -28.07 -99.51 26.39
N ALA A 7 -27.75 -100.22 25.30
CA ALA A 7 -26.84 -99.74 24.26
C ALA A 7 -27.45 -98.65 23.37
N VAL A 8 -28.77 -98.67 23.17
CA VAL A 8 -29.48 -97.68 22.34
C VAL A 8 -29.58 -96.33 23.05
N SER A 9 -29.84 -96.32 24.37
CA SER A 9 -29.91 -95.07 25.15
C SER A 9 -28.55 -94.37 25.27
N LEU A 10 -27.46 -95.12 25.38
CA LEU A 10 -26.11 -94.55 25.44
C LEU A 10 -25.67 -93.94 24.09
N ALA A 11 -26.05 -94.57 22.98
CA ALA A 11 -25.80 -94.05 21.63
C ALA A 11 -26.62 -92.77 21.35
N ALA A 12 -27.86 -92.70 21.82
CA ALA A 12 -28.69 -91.50 21.68
C ALA A 12 -28.11 -90.30 22.46
N MET A 13 -27.62 -90.52 23.69
CA MET A 13 -27.04 -89.46 24.51
C MET A 13 -25.70 -88.95 23.97
N ALA A 14 -24.91 -89.83 23.34
CA ALA A 14 -23.69 -89.47 22.61
C ALA A 14 -23.99 -88.67 21.33
N ALA A 15 -25.03 -89.03 20.58
CA ALA A 15 -25.43 -88.28 19.38
C ALA A 15 -25.90 -86.85 19.71
N VAL A 16 -26.64 -86.68 20.81
CA VAL A 16 -27.12 -85.35 21.24
C VAL A 16 -25.97 -84.44 21.69
N SER A 17 -24.94 -84.99 22.34
CA SER A 17 -23.77 -84.20 22.78
C SER A 17 -22.89 -83.76 21.59
N VAL A 18 -22.77 -84.58 20.54
CA VAL A 18 -22.07 -84.20 19.29
C VAL A 18 -22.86 -83.12 18.53
N LEU A 19 -24.19 -83.22 18.48
CA LEU A 19 -25.05 -82.18 17.88
C LEU A 19 -24.95 -80.83 18.62
N LEU A 20 -24.82 -80.84 19.95
CA LEU A 20 -24.60 -79.61 20.74
C LEU A 20 -23.20 -79.01 20.53
N ALA A 21 -22.17 -79.85 20.39
CA ALA A 21 -20.80 -79.39 20.14
C ALA A 21 -20.62 -78.79 18.72
N ALA A 22 -21.48 -79.17 17.76
CA ALA A 22 -21.49 -78.60 16.41
C ALA A 22 -22.12 -77.20 16.31
N CYS A 23 -22.76 -76.72 17.39
CA CYS A 23 -23.42 -75.41 17.43
C CYS A 23 -22.51 -74.27 17.95
N SER A 24 -21.22 -74.53 18.20
CA SER A 24 -20.26 -73.47 18.53
C SER A 24 -19.66 -72.86 17.27
N GLY A 25 -20.06 -71.62 16.96
CA GLY A 25 -19.54 -70.88 15.82
C GLY A 25 -18.04 -70.57 15.95
N PRO A 26 -17.32 -70.39 14.83
CA PRO A 26 -15.89 -70.09 14.83
C PRO A 26 -15.61 -68.74 15.53
N PRO A 27 -14.44 -68.59 16.20
CA PRO A 27 -14.07 -67.36 16.87
C PRO A 27 -14.01 -66.20 15.87
N ALA A 28 -14.53 -65.03 16.28
CA ALA A 28 -14.58 -63.84 15.44
C ALA A 28 -13.17 -63.50 14.90
N PRO A 29 -13.04 -63.25 13.58
CA PRO A 29 -11.74 -62.91 13.00
C PRO A 29 -11.20 -61.62 13.61
N ALA A 30 -9.92 -61.62 13.95
CA ALA A 30 -9.23 -60.45 14.50
C ALA A 30 -9.38 -59.24 13.55
N ALA A 31 -9.74 -58.08 14.11
CA ALA A 31 -9.97 -56.87 13.34
C ALA A 31 -8.69 -56.46 12.58
N VAL A 32 -8.73 -56.55 11.25
CA VAL A 32 -7.64 -56.09 10.38
C VAL A 32 -7.68 -54.57 10.34
N VAL A 33 -6.74 -53.94 11.04
CA VAL A 33 -6.59 -52.48 11.04
C VAL A 33 -6.07 -52.05 9.67
N LYS A 34 -6.92 -51.37 8.89
CA LYS A 34 -6.55 -50.84 7.57
C LYS A 34 -5.74 -49.54 7.77
N PRO A 35 -4.51 -49.44 7.28
CA PRO A 35 -3.76 -48.20 7.35
C PRO A 35 -4.45 -47.14 6.50
N VAL A 36 -4.62 -45.95 7.09
CA VAL A 36 -5.16 -44.76 6.43
C VAL A 36 -4.08 -43.70 6.37
N PHE A 37 -3.97 -43.01 5.24
CA PHE A 37 -3.07 -41.88 5.11
C PHE A 37 -3.64 -40.70 5.88
N VAL A 38 -2.91 -40.26 6.89
CA VAL A 38 -3.19 -39.03 7.64
C VAL A 38 -2.03 -38.07 7.46
N THR A 39 -2.34 -36.80 7.30
CA THR A 39 -1.36 -35.72 7.35
C THR A 39 -1.80 -34.72 8.41
N THR A 40 -0.86 -34.30 9.24
CA THR A 40 -1.08 -33.24 10.23
C THR A 40 -1.17 -31.90 9.50
N VAL A 41 -2.27 -31.17 9.67
CA VAL A 41 -2.40 -29.81 9.13
C VAL A 41 -1.57 -28.88 10.01
N THR A 42 -0.46 -28.38 9.49
CA THR A 42 0.31 -27.29 10.10
C THR A 42 -0.17 -25.97 9.51
N GLU A 43 -0.26 -24.92 10.33
CA GLU A 43 -0.47 -23.56 9.81
C GLU A 43 0.71 -23.18 8.92
N ALA A 44 0.50 -23.22 7.60
CA ALA A 44 1.42 -22.60 6.68
C ALA A 44 1.28 -21.09 6.86
N ALA A 45 2.39 -20.42 7.19
CA ALA A 45 2.48 -18.96 7.14
C ALA A 45 2.30 -18.50 5.67
N SER A 46 1.06 -18.46 5.23
CA SER A 46 0.65 -17.95 3.92
C SER A 46 0.75 -16.43 3.99
N SER A 47 1.95 -15.88 3.78
CA SER A 47 2.07 -14.46 3.48
C SER A 47 1.53 -14.24 2.07
N GLN A 48 0.24 -13.92 1.97
CA GLN A 48 -0.37 -13.53 0.70
C GLN A 48 0.18 -12.15 0.31
N THR A 49 1.27 -12.11 -0.45
CA THR A 49 1.83 -10.87 -0.97
C THR A 49 0.88 -10.31 -2.03
N ARG A 50 0.19 -9.21 -1.70
CA ARG A 50 -0.67 -8.50 -2.62
C ARG A 50 0.14 -7.43 -3.34
N SER A 51 0.18 -7.49 -4.66
CA SER A 51 0.81 -6.46 -5.49
C SER A 51 -0.27 -5.54 -6.03
N PHE A 52 -0.06 -4.23 -5.90
CA PHE A 52 -0.96 -3.20 -6.41
C PHE A 52 -0.17 -2.26 -7.30
N THR A 53 -0.76 -1.84 -8.42
CA THR A 53 -0.20 -0.77 -9.25
C THR A 53 -0.47 0.55 -8.56
N SER A 54 0.60 1.28 -8.22
CA SER A 54 0.52 2.61 -7.64
C SER A 54 1.28 3.61 -8.50
N VAL A 55 0.86 4.87 -8.42
CA VAL A 55 1.56 5.99 -9.04
C VAL A 55 2.26 6.78 -7.95
N VAL A 56 3.57 6.92 -8.06
CA VAL A 56 4.36 7.76 -7.16
C VAL A 56 4.35 9.18 -7.72
N ARG A 57 3.98 10.15 -6.89
CA ARG A 57 4.01 11.58 -7.22
C ARG A 57 4.87 12.32 -6.20
N ALA A 58 5.46 13.45 -6.61
CA ALA A 58 6.19 14.30 -5.68
C ALA A 58 5.28 14.73 -4.52
N ARG A 59 5.79 14.70 -3.28
CA ARG A 59 5.03 15.14 -2.10
C ARG A 59 4.56 16.59 -2.23
N VAL A 60 5.36 17.42 -2.90
CA VAL A 60 5.08 18.81 -3.20
C VAL A 60 5.45 19.06 -4.65
N GLU A 61 4.49 19.51 -5.45
CA GLU A 61 4.69 19.99 -6.81
C GLU A 61 4.27 21.45 -6.83
N THR A 62 5.10 22.32 -7.36
CA THR A 62 4.82 23.75 -7.46
C THR A 62 4.95 24.14 -8.91
N ASP A 63 3.84 24.59 -9.49
CA ASP A 63 3.86 25.17 -10.82
C ASP A 63 4.45 26.58 -10.74
N LEU A 64 5.68 26.73 -11.26
CA LEU A 64 6.43 27.98 -11.19
C LEU A 64 6.05 28.87 -12.38
N GLY A 65 5.00 29.65 -12.19
CA GLY A 65 4.66 30.77 -13.06
C GLY A 65 5.33 32.07 -12.61
N PHE A 66 5.60 32.98 -13.55
CA PHE A 66 6.03 34.33 -13.20
C PHE A 66 4.86 35.10 -12.57
N ARG A 67 5.09 35.71 -11.40
CA ARG A 67 4.08 36.49 -10.67
C ARG A 67 3.69 37.80 -11.37
N THR A 68 4.45 38.17 -12.38
CA THR A 68 4.31 39.40 -13.16
C THR A 68 4.16 39.03 -14.63
N GLY A 69 3.26 39.71 -15.32
CA GLY A 69 3.19 39.60 -16.79
C GLY A 69 4.49 40.13 -17.40
N GLY A 70 5.03 39.40 -18.38
CA GLY A 70 6.24 39.82 -19.08
C GLY A 70 6.77 38.71 -19.98
N LYS A 71 7.46 39.09 -21.05
CA LYS A 71 8.08 38.14 -21.99
C LYS A 71 9.34 37.56 -21.37
N VAL A 72 9.52 36.24 -21.44
CA VAL A 72 10.78 35.59 -21.06
C VAL A 72 11.84 35.91 -22.12
N VAL A 73 12.95 36.50 -21.68
CA VAL A 73 14.11 36.83 -22.55
C VAL A 73 15.10 35.69 -22.54
N ASP A 74 15.41 35.15 -21.36
CA ASP A 74 16.39 34.09 -21.18
C ASP A 74 15.89 33.02 -20.20
N ARG A 75 16.26 31.77 -20.47
CA ARG A 75 16.10 30.64 -19.55
C ARG A 75 17.47 30.29 -18.98
N LEU A 76 17.56 30.21 -17.65
CA LEU A 76 18.84 30.05 -16.93
C LEU A 76 19.06 28.63 -16.41
N VAL A 77 18.03 27.77 -16.49
CA VAL A 77 18.06 26.36 -16.05
C VAL A 77 17.34 25.47 -17.06
N GLU A 78 17.74 24.21 -17.14
CA GLU A 78 17.10 23.23 -18.03
C GLU A 78 16.12 22.32 -17.29
N VAL A 79 15.27 21.66 -18.07
CA VAL A 79 14.31 20.69 -17.54
C VAL A 79 15.07 19.50 -16.95
N GLY A 80 14.84 19.24 -15.66
CA GLY A 80 15.49 18.15 -14.93
C GLY A 80 16.62 18.60 -13.99
N ASP A 81 17.02 19.87 -14.04
CA ASP A 81 18.03 20.42 -13.13
C ASP A 81 17.54 20.53 -11.69
N VAL A 82 18.44 20.30 -10.74
CA VAL A 82 18.19 20.53 -9.31
C VAL A 82 18.45 21.99 -8.99
N VAL A 83 17.43 22.70 -8.51
CA VAL A 83 17.50 24.13 -8.20
C VAL A 83 17.31 24.40 -6.71
N LYS A 84 17.88 25.51 -6.22
CA LYS A 84 17.74 25.95 -4.82
C LYS A 84 16.74 27.10 -4.70
N ALA A 85 16.18 27.29 -3.51
CA ALA A 85 15.31 28.42 -3.23
C ALA A 85 16.07 29.75 -3.48
N GLY A 86 15.42 30.67 -4.19
CA GLY A 86 16.02 31.97 -4.57
C GLY A 86 16.90 31.94 -5.82
N GLN A 87 17.14 30.77 -6.43
CA GLN A 87 17.86 30.67 -7.70
C GLN A 87 17.00 31.21 -8.85
N ALA A 88 17.57 32.08 -9.68
CA ALA A 88 16.90 32.58 -10.87
C ALA A 88 16.75 31.46 -11.91
N LEU A 89 15.52 31.21 -12.35
CA LEU A 89 15.22 30.16 -13.33
C LEU A 89 15.09 30.72 -14.75
N ALA A 90 14.59 31.95 -14.86
CA ALA A 90 14.49 32.68 -16.11
C ALA A 90 14.51 34.18 -15.84
N ARG A 91 14.76 34.97 -16.88
CA ARG A 91 14.75 36.43 -16.86
C ARG A 91 13.64 36.95 -17.77
N LEU A 92 12.79 37.82 -17.23
CA LEU A 92 11.78 38.54 -18.00
C LEU A 92 12.37 39.85 -18.55
N ASP A 93 11.74 40.39 -19.59
CA ASP A 93 12.09 41.67 -20.19
C ASP A 93 11.87 42.80 -19.18
N PRO A 94 12.92 43.52 -18.75
CA PRO A 94 12.80 44.53 -17.72
C PRO A 94 12.45 45.92 -18.28
N ALA A 95 12.35 46.11 -19.60
CA ALA A 95 12.24 47.44 -20.22
C ALA A 95 11.09 48.28 -19.65
N ASP A 96 9.88 47.71 -19.62
CA ASP A 96 8.69 48.41 -19.11
C ASP A 96 8.80 48.74 -17.61
N TYR A 97 9.40 47.83 -16.84
CA TYR A 97 9.62 48.03 -15.41
C TYR A 97 10.68 49.10 -15.13
N GLN A 98 11.76 49.12 -15.90
CA GLN A 98 12.79 50.15 -15.78
C GLN A 98 12.23 51.53 -16.11
N LEU A 99 11.41 51.63 -17.15
CA LEU A 99 10.75 52.88 -17.52
C LEU A 99 9.77 53.35 -16.43
N ALA A 100 9.01 52.43 -15.84
CA ALA A 100 8.12 52.75 -14.72
C ALA A 100 8.90 53.23 -13.48
N VAL A 101 10.03 52.59 -13.17
CA VAL A 101 10.90 53.00 -12.05
C VAL A 101 11.52 54.36 -12.30
N SER A 102 12.00 54.64 -13.52
CA SER A 102 12.56 55.96 -13.84
C SER A 102 11.51 57.05 -13.74
N ALA A 103 10.30 56.81 -14.28
CA ALA A 103 9.19 57.76 -14.18
C ALA A 103 8.80 58.05 -12.72
N ALA A 104 8.77 57.01 -11.87
CA ALA A 104 8.50 57.19 -10.44
C ALA A 104 9.62 57.97 -9.73
N ALA A 105 10.88 57.73 -10.09
CA ALA A 105 12.02 58.47 -9.55
C ALA A 105 11.96 59.96 -9.94
N ASP A 106 11.61 60.26 -11.18
CA ASP A 106 11.45 61.64 -11.66
C ASP A 106 10.30 62.36 -10.95
N GLN A 107 9.19 61.66 -10.67
CA GLN A 107 8.08 62.21 -9.88
C GLN A 107 8.49 62.56 -8.45
N VAL A 108 9.27 61.68 -7.80
CA VAL A 108 9.82 61.96 -6.46
C VAL A 108 10.76 63.15 -6.51
N GLN A 109 11.58 63.26 -7.55
CA GLN A 109 12.49 64.38 -7.72
C GLN A 109 11.73 65.69 -7.90
N ALA A 110 10.72 65.72 -8.77
CA ALA A 110 9.88 66.91 -8.98
C ALA A 110 9.20 67.36 -7.68
N ALA A 111 8.58 66.42 -6.94
CA ALA A 111 7.95 66.73 -5.67
C ALA A 111 8.94 67.26 -4.62
N SER A 112 10.18 66.77 -4.64
CA SER A 112 11.24 67.26 -3.74
C SER A 112 11.66 68.69 -4.07
N VAL A 113 11.75 69.03 -5.37
CA VAL A 113 12.07 70.38 -5.85
C VAL A 113 10.94 71.35 -5.50
N ASP A 114 9.67 70.95 -5.73
CA ASP A 114 8.51 71.76 -5.38
C ASP A 114 8.45 72.04 -3.87
N ALA A 115 8.73 71.03 -3.04
CA ALA A 115 8.77 71.18 -1.59
C ALA A 115 9.90 72.14 -1.14
N GLN A 116 11.09 72.04 -1.75
CA GLN A 116 12.21 72.95 -1.48
C GLN A 116 11.89 74.39 -1.89
N GLN A 117 11.22 74.55 -3.03
CA GLN A 117 10.82 75.86 -3.51
C GLN A 117 9.76 76.48 -2.59
N ALA A 118 8.75 75.71 -2.17
CA ALA A 118 7.75 76.16 -1.20
C ALA A 118 8.37 76.59 0.14
N ALA A 119 9.34 75.82 0.65
CA ALA A 119 10.06 76.17 1.88
C ALA A 119 10.90 77.45 1.74
N SER A 120 11.51 77.65 0.57
CA SER A 120 12.29 78.86 0.27
C SER A 120 11.40 80.10 0.13
N ASP A 121 10.22 79.94 -0.48
CA ASP A 121 9.22 81.01 -0.62
C ASP A 121 8.63 81.42 0.73
N GLU A 122 8.37 80.45 1.63
CA GLU A 122 7.95 80.73 3.01
C GLU A 122 9.01 81.55 3.77
N ALA A 123 10.28 81.14 3.69
CA ALA A 123 11.39 81.85 4.34
C ALA A 123 11.64 83.27 3.79
N ARG A 124 11.19 83.55 2.57
CA ARG A 124 11.28 84.89 1.96
C ARG A 124 10.14 85.81 2.40
N LEU A 125 8.97 85.25 2.71
CA LEU A 125 7.74 86.00 3.00
C LEU A 125 7.44 86.15 4.49
N GLY A 126 8.01 85.29 5.35
CA GLY A 126 7.97 85.42 6.82
C GLY A 126 9.11 86.26 7.37
#